data_AF-A0A9E1IG42-F1
#
_entry.id   AF-A0A9E1IG42-F1
#
_cell.length_a   1.000
_cell.length_b   1.000
_cell.length_c   1.000
_cell.angle_alpha   90.00
_cell.angle_beta   90.00
_cell.angle_gamma   90.00
#
_symmetry.space_group_name_H-M   'P 1'
#
loop_
_entity.id
_entity.type
_entity.pdbx_description
1 polymer ?
#
loop_
_entity_poly.entity_id
_entity_poly.type
_entity_poly.pdbx_seq_one_letter_code
_entity_poly.pdbx_strand_id
1 'polypeptide(L)'
;MGRTPILLFLCSILVMGCKRRRDEPSPVPDDDTDDTDTDDTGEVELARWTFAVFLNGDNDLEDWVLPDINEMEKVGSGNGVHIVVQADRIEGYSTAEGDWTDARRYYITADDDAFAVNSTLVEEIGEVNMGDPEVLSDFAMWAHDTYPAERLALIFWNHGDSWLRSSDPPPDMLSWDETDSSELSIARGDVREGLEAVVAERGPI
;
A
#
# COMPACT_ATOMS: atom_id res chain seq x y z
N MET A 1 12.52 2.90 37.77
CA MET A 1 11.22 2.75 37.09
C MET A 1 10.48 4.08 37.12
N GLY A 2 10.60 4.88 36.07
CA GLY A 2 9.81 6.12 35.89
C GLY A 2 8.96 5.96 34.63
N ARG A 3 7.64 6.02 34.78
CA ARG A 3 6.67 5.95 33.69
C ARG A 3 6.76 7.23 32.87
N THR A 4 7.02 7.10 31.57
CA THR A 4 6.93 8.20 30.60
C THR A 4 5.44 8.54 30.39
N PRO A 5 5.01 9.80 30.51
CA PRO A 5 3.63 10.17 30.24
C PRO A 5 3.35 10.17 28.73
N ILE A 6 2.19 9.62 28.37
CA ILE A 6 1.60 9.69 27.03
C ILE A 6 1.08 11.13 26.81
N LEU A 7 1.59 11.80 25.77
CA LEU A 7 1.09 13.09 25.33
C LEU A 7 0.12 12.88 24.15
N LEU A 8 -1.18 12.92 24.44
CA LEU A 8 -2.22 13.07 23.41
C LEU A 8 -2.12 14.48 22.81
N PHE A 9 -1.88 14.60 21.50
CA PHE A 9 -2.04 15.86 20.79
C PHE A 9 -3.48 15.99 20.26
N LEU A 10 -4.30 16.75 20.99
CA LEU A 10 -5.53 17.35 20.50
C LEU A 10 -5.16 18.62 19.70
N CYS A 11 -5.79 18.77 18.54
CA CYS A 11 -5.65 19.93 17.65
C CYS A 11 -5.75 21.27 18.39
N SER A 12 -4.71 22.10 18.27
CA SER A 12 -4.73 23.53 18.58
C SER A 12 -3.63 24.22 17.78
N ILE A 13 -4.04 25.09 16.85
CA ILE A 13 -3.14 26.00 16.13
C ILE A 13 -2.50 26.94 17.16
N LEU A 14 -1.18 26.85 17.31
CA LEU A 14 -0.37 27.86 17.98
C LEU A 14 0.85 28.17 17.12
N VAL A 15 0.77 29.29 16.38
CA VAL A 15 1.94 29.90 15.75
C VAL A 15 2.78 30.53 16.86
N MET A 16 3.91 29.90 17.21
CA MET A 16 4.89 30.51 18.09
C MET A 16 6.04 31.06 17.24
N GLY A 17 6.07 32.40 17.14
CA GLY A 17 7.05 33.12 16.36
C GLY A 17 8.47 32.99 16.90
N CYS A 18 9.41 32.68 16.00
CA CYS A 18 10.83 32.90 16.24
C CYS A 18 11.12 34.39 16.06
N LYS A 19 11.42 35.08 17.16
CA LYS A 19 11.73 36.50 17.20
C LYS A 19 13.21 36.70 16.83
N ARG A 20 13.53 36.92 15.54
CA ARG A 20 14.83 37.47 15.13
C ARG A 20 14.73 39.00 15.00
N ARG A 21 15.62 39.73 15.67
CA ARG A 21 15.68 41.22 15.65
C ARG A 21 16.18 41.73 14.29
N ARG A 22 15.28 42.42 13.58
CA ARG A 22 15.30 43.72 12.85
C ARG A 22 16.59 44.41 12.31
N ASP A 23 16.39 44.99 11.11
CA ASP A 23 16.96 46.18 10.41
C ASP A 23 18.30 45.97 9.62
N GLU A 24 18.56 46.38 8.36
CA GLU A 24 17.89 46.97 7.17
C GLU A 24 18.89 46.85 5.94
N PRO A 25 18.54 47.20 4.67
CA PRO A 25 19.09 46.55 3.45
C PRO A 25 20.09 47.32 2.52
N SER A 26 20.70 46.54 1.59
CA SER A 26 21.25 46.83 0.22
C SER A 26 22.66 47.48 0.06
N PRO A 27 23.40 47.31 -1.09
CA PRO A 27 23.10 46.64 -2.38
C PRO A 27 24.19 45.67 -2.96
N VAL A 28 23.78 44.84 -3.94
CA VAL A 28 24.61 43.98 -4.85
C VAL A 28 25.22 44.83 -6.00
N PRO A 29 26.28 44.41 -6.75
CA PRO A 29 26.22 43.28 -7.70
C PRO A 29 27.49 42.40 -7.88
N ASP A 30 27.22 41.17 -8.32
CA ASP A 30 27.89 40.27 -9.28
C ASP A 30 29.38 39.93 -9.14
N ASP A 31 29.66 38.66 -8.84
CA ASP A 31 30.80 37.94 -9.42
C ASP A 31 30.36 36.50 -9.78
N ASP A 32 30.60 36.16 -11.04
CA ASP A 32 30.28 34.89 -11.68
C ASP A 32 31.11 33.76 -11.06
N THR A 33 30.49 32.91 -10.25
CA THR A 33 30.99 31.55 -10.07
C THR A 33 29.85 30.57 -10.22
N ASP A 34 29.86 29.90 -11.37
CA ASP A 34 29.25 28.60 -11.64
C ASP A 34 29.77 27.59 -10.62
N ASP A 35 29.23 27.64 -9.40
CA ASP A 35 29.33 26.58 -8.40
C ASP A 35 28.05 25.75 -8.56
N THR A 36 28.09 24.78 -9.48
CA THR A 36 27.23 23.60 -9.35
C THR A 36 27.74 22.77 -8.17
N ASP A 37 27.45 23.25 -6.96
CA ASP A 37 27.55 22.48 -5.74
C ASP A 37 26.33 21.55 -5.71
N THR A 38 26.36 20.51 -6.55
CA THR A 38 25.46 19.38 -6.40
C THR A 38 26.00 18.57 -5.23
N ASP A 39 25.55 18.95 -4.02
CA ASP A 39 25.53 18.07 -2.87
C ASP A 39 24.59 16.91 -3.21
N ASP A 40 25.14 15.91 -3.90
CA ASP A 40 24.54 14.59 -4.10
C ASP A 40 24.61 13.83 -2.78
N THR A 41 23.92 14.35 -1.77
CA THR A 41 23.43 13.47 -0.70
C THR A 41 22.36 12.65 -1.36
N GLY A 42 22.65 11.37 -1.62
CA GLY A 42 21.74 10.39 -2.20
C GLY A 42 20.50 10.09 -1.33
N GLU A 43 19.78 11.14 -0.94
CA GLU A 43 18.46 11.08 -0.36
C GLU A 43 17.52 10.55 -1.44
N VAL A 44 16.95 9.38 -1.17
CA VAL A 44 15.88 8.84 -1.99
C VAL A 44 14.70 9.78 -1.83
N GLU A 45 14.42 10.59 -2.85
CA GLU A 45 13.20 11.38 -2.93
C GLU A 45 12.00 10.42 -2.87
N LEU A 46 11.33 10.37 -1.71
CA LEU A 46 10.21 9.48 -1.47
C LEU A 46 9.01 9.90 -2.32
N ALA A 47 8.22 8.92 -2.76
CA ALA A 47 6.87 9.21 -3.22
C ALA A 47 6.02 9.79 -2.06
N ARG A 48 4.97 10.52 -2.38
CA ARG A 48 4.03 11.05 -1.37
C ARG A 48 3.11 9.96 -0.82
N TRP A 49 2.80 8.97 -1.65
CA TRP A 49 1.93 7.85 -1.32
C TRP A 49 2.35 6.58 -2.05
N THR A 50 2.24 5.47 -1.34
CA THR A 50 2.13 4.14 -1.92
C THR A 50 0.74 3.61 -1.62
N PHE A 51 -0.02 3.28 -2.67
CA PHE A 51 -1.29 2.56 -2.57
C PHE A 51 -1.00 1.08 -2.83
N ALA A 52 -1.09 0.27 -1.78
CA ALA A 52 -0.90 -1.17 -1.81
C ALA A 52 -2.27 -1.85 -1.81
N VAL A 53 -2.63 -2.49 -2.92
CA VAL A 53 -3.92 -3.16 -3.12
C VAL A 53 -3.75 -4.66 -2.89
N PHE A 54 -4.38 -5.15 -1.83
CA PHE A 54 -4.48 -6.56 -1.47
C PHE A 54 -5.74 -7.11 -2.14
N LEU A 55 -5.55 -7.73 -3.31
CA LEU A 55 -6.60 -8.10 -4.25
C LEU A 55 -6.76 -9.61 -4.25
N ASN A 56 -7.65 -10.11 -3.38
CA ASN A 56 -7.89 -11.54 -3.28
C ASN A 56 -9.07 -11.94 -4.19
N GLY A 57 -8.75 -12.55 -5.33
CA GLY A 57 -9.70 -13.19 -6.23
C GLY A 57 -9.67 -14.72 -6.16
N ASP A 58 -9.11 -15.32 -5.10
CA ASP A 58 -9.27 -16.74 -4.81
C ASP A 58 -10.67 -17.01 -4.25
N ASN A 59 -11.68 -16.85 -5.11
CA ASN A 59 -13.12 -17.06 -4.88
C ASN A 59 -13.92 -16.71 -6.15
N ASP A 60 -15.25 -16.64 -6.05
CA ASP A 60 -16.16 -16.29 -7.15
C ASP A 60 -16.09 -14.84 -7.66
N LEU A 61 -15.18 -14.01 -7.13
CA LEU A 61 -14.86 -12.70 -7.70
C LEU A 61 -13.67 -12.72 -8.68
N GLU A 62 -13.06 -13.88 -8.94
CA GLU A 62 -11.90 -14.04 -9.81
C GLU A 62 -12.03 -13.33 -11.17
N ASP A 63 -13.22 -13.37 -11.79
CA ASP A 63 -13.51 -12.75 -13.08
C ASP A 63 -13.26 -11.22 -13.10
N TRP A 64 -13.18 -10.57 -11.92
CA TRP A 64 -12.98 -9.13 -11.77
C TRP A 64 -11.54 -8.73 -11.47
N VAL A 65 -10.64 -9.68 -11.18
CA VAL A 65 -9.24 -9.41 -10.83
C VAL A 65 -8.52 -8.65 -11.94
N LEU A 66 -8.51 -9.21 -13.15
CA LEU A 66 -7.80 -8.62 -14.29
C LEU A 66 -8.46 -7.32 -14.78
N PRO A 67 -9.81 -7.22 -14.91
CA PRO A 67 -10.47 -5.96 -15.20
C PRO A 67 -10.10 -4.84 -14.23
N ASP A 68 -10.08 -5.09 -12.92
CA ASP A 68 -9.78 -4.04 -11.93
C ASP A 68 -8.30 -3.61 -11.97
N ILE A 69 -7.38 -4.52 -12.32
CA ILE A 69 -6.00 -4.15 -12.64
C ILE A 69 -5.95 -3.21 -13.85
N ASN A 70 -6.63 -3.54 -14.95
CA ASN A 70 -6.72 -2.68 -16.14
C ASN A 70 -7.39 -1.33 -15.83
N GLU A 71 -8.30 -1.26 -14.85
CA GLU A 71 -8.85 0.03 -14.42
C GLU A 71 -7.82 0.92 -13.72
N MET A 72 -6.94 0.32 -12.90
CA MET A 72 -5.83 1.04 -12.27
C MET A 72 -4.78 1.50 -13.31
N GLU A 73 -4.56 0.71 -14.37
CA GLU A 73 -3.66 1.05 -15.50
C GLU A 73 -4.09 2.30 -16.27
N LYS A 74 -5.35 2.71 -16.22
CA LYS A 74 -5.80 3.99 -16.85
C LYS A 74 -5.08 5.22 -16.29
N VAL A 75 -4.53 5.13 -15.08
CA VAL A 75 -3.76 6.22 -14.44
C VAL A 75 -2.33 5.79 -14.14
N GLY A 76 -2.16 4.57 -13.64
CA GLY A 76 -0.88 4.00 -13.26
C GLY A 76 -0.13 4.76 -12.16
N SER A 77 1.06 4.26 -11.84
CA SER A 77 1.99 4.90 -10.92
C SER A 77 2.70 6.09 -11.58
N GLY A 78 3.03 7.12 -10.80
CA GLY A 78 3.72 8.33 -11.27
C GLY A 78 3.41 9.56 -10.41
N ASN A 79 4.07 10.70 -10.69
CA ASN A 79 3.81 11.99 -10.04
C ASN A 79 3.83 11.93 -8.48
N GLY A 80 4.77 11.16 -7.94
CA GLY A 80 4.93 10.94 -6.50
C GLY A 80 3.86 10.01 -5.91
N VAL A 81 3.34 9.08 -6.68
CA VAL A 81 2.44 8.00 -6.24
C VAL A 81 2.93 6.67 -6.79
N HIS A 82 3.01 5.66 -5.94
CA HIS A 82 3.13 4.26 -6.34
C HIS A 82 1.77 3.57 -6.17
N ILE A 83 1.40 2.73 -7.14
CA ILE A 83 0.26 1.82 -7.04
C ILE A 83 0.83 0.41 -7.25
N VAL A 84 0.70 -0.42 -6.24
CA VAL A 84 1.18 -1.80 -6.24
C VAL A 84 0.06 -2.74 -5.86
N VAL A 85 0.04 -3.92 -6.47
CA VAL A 85 -1.03 -4.90 -6.29
C VAL A 85 -0.41 -6.24 -5.95
N GLN A 86 -0.92 -6.92 -4.93
CA GLN A 86 -0.79 -8.36 -4.79
C GLN A 86 -2.14 -8.95 -5.16
N ALA A 87 -2.17 -9.69 -6.27
CA ALA A 87 -3.38 -10.30 -6.81
C ALA A 87 -3.26 -11.82 -6.72
N ASP A 88 -4.31 -12.46 -6.22
CA ASP A 88 -4.44 -13.90 -6.17
C ASP A 88 -5.65 -14.36 -6.98
N ARG A 89 -5.54 -15.51 -7.67
CA ARG A 89 -6.58 -16.03 -8.57
C ARG A 89 -6.75 -17.53 -8.36
N ILE A 90 -8.00 -17.98 -8.42
CA ILE A 90 -8.37 -19.40 -8.38
C ILE A 90 -8.66 -19.96 -9.78
N GLU A 91 -8.53 -21.27 -9.95
CA GLU A 91 -9.00 -21.97 -11.16
C GLU A 91 -10.54 -21.92 -11.34
N GLY A 92 -11.00 -21.98 -12.59
CA GLY A 92 -12.39 -22.33 -12.91
C GLY A 92 -13.35 -21.18 -13.24
N TYR A 93 -12.90 -19.93 -13.15
CA TYR A 93 -13.69 -18.74 -13.51
C TYR A 93 -13.19 -18.12 -14.83
N SER A 94 -12.05 -17.44 -14.83
CA SER A 94 -11.41 -16.86 -16.02
C SER A 94 -10.18 -17.64 -16.46
N THR A 95 -10.04 -17.81 -17.78
CA THR A 95 -8.84 -18.40 -18.43
C THR A 95 -7.95 -17.34 -19.09
N ALA A 96 -8.20 -16.06 -18.79
CA ALA A 96 -7.45 -14.96 -19.36
C ALA A 96 -6.00 -14.89 -18.83
N GLU A 97 -5.15 -14.19 -19.58
CA GLU A 97 -3.76 -13.92 -19.21
C GLU A 97 -2.92 -15.17 -18.87
N GLY A 98 -3.20 -16.28 -19.55
CA GLY A 98 -2.45 -17.53 -19.36
C GLY A 98 -2.99 -18.43 -18.27
N ASP A 99 -4.19 -18.15 -17.72
CA ASP A 99 -4.90 -19.02 -16.77
C ASP A 99 -4.04 -19.38 -15.55
N TRP A 100 -3.35 -18.37 -15.01
CA TRP A 100 -2.59 -18.53 -13.78
C TRP A 100 -3.52 -18.55 -12.57
N THR A 101 -3.13 -19.32 -11.57
CA THR A 101 -3.93 -19.67 -10.38
C THR A 101 -3.03 -19.58 -9.14
N ASP A 102 -2.24 -18.52 -9.06
CA ASP A 102 -1.25 -18.28 -8.00
C ASP A 102 -1.22 -16.79 -7.65
N ALA A 103 -0.60 -16.40 -6.54
CA ALA A 103 -0.48 -14.98 -6.21
C ALA A 103 0.73 -14.31 -6.88
N ARG A 104 0.50 -13.07 -7.32
CA ARG A 104 1.46 -12.26 -8.08
C ARG A 104 1.46 -10.82 -7.62
N ARG A 105 2.63 -10.17 -7.73
CA ARG A 105 2.82 -8.77 -7.38
C ARG A 105 3.09 -7.92 -8.61
N TYR A 106 2.39 -6.81 -8.74
CA TYR A 106 2.47 -5.90 -9.87
C TYR A 106 2.81 -4.48 -9.43
N TYR A 107 3.61 -3.79 -10.23
CA TYR A 107 3.73 -2.34 -10.22
C TYR A 107 2.88 -1.77 -11.34
N ILE A 108 1.83 -1.04 -10.97
CA ILE A 108 0.83 -0.61 -11.94
C ILE A 108 1.41 0.49 -12.82
N THR A 109 1.44 0.21 -14.12
CA THR A 109 1.99 1.11 -15.14
C THR A 109 0.84 1.67 -15.97
N ALA A 110 0.94 2.94 -16.37
CA ALA A 110 -0.12 3.56 -17.12
C ALA A 110 -0.15 3.07 -18.57
N ASP A 111 -1.31 2.66 -19.05
CA ASP A 111 -1.55 2.37 -20.46
C ASP A 111 -3.05 2.52 -20.83
N ASP A 112 -3.36 2.32 -22.11
CA ASP A 112 -4.69 2.54 -22.69
C ASP A 112 -5.39 1.22 -23.11
N ASP A 113 -4.78 0.05 -22.86
CA ASP A 113 -5.37 -1.25 -23.19
C ASP A 113 -6.32 -1.70 -22.08
N ALA A 114 -7.62 -1.67 -22.36
CA ALA A 114 -8.63 -2.06 -21.37
C ALA A 114 -8.77 -3.58 -21.19
N PHE A 115 -8.06 -4.41 -21.96
CA PHE A 115 -8.31 -5.84 -22.06
C PHE A 115 -7.09 -6.73 -21.76
N ALA A 116 -5.92 -6.15 -21.54
CA ALA A 116 -4.71 -6.88 -21.21
C ALA A 116 -3.94 -6.17 -20.11
N VAL A 117 -3.51 -6.92 -19.10
CA VAL A 117 -2.68 -6.39 -18.01
C VAL A 117 -1.27 -6.15 -18.56
N ASN A 118 -0.90 -4.88 -18.74
CA ASN A 118 0.44 -4.49 -19.24
C ASN A 118 1.37 -3.96 -18.13
N SER A 119 0.89 -3.93 -16.89
CA SER A 119 1.65 -3.59 -15.70
C SER A 119 2.86 -4.49 -15.51
N THR A 120 3.88 -3.93 -14.84
CA THR A 120 5.11 -4.67 -14.59
C THR A 120 4.84 -5.77 -13.56
N LEU A 121 4.90 -7.04 -13.97
CA LEU A 121 4.98 -8.18 -13.05
C LEU A 121 6.31 -8.10 -12.29
N VAL A 122 6.23 -7.87 -10.98
CA VAL A 122 7.38 -7.69 -10.10
C VAL A 122 7.83 -9.04 -9.54
N GLU A 123 6.89 -9.86 -9.09
CA GLU A 123 7.16 -11.13 -8.43
C GLU A 123 6.00 -12.10 -8.62
N GLU A 124 6.30 -13.36 -8.95
CA GLU A 124 5.37 -14.49 -8.81
C GLU A 124 5.66 -15.13 -7.45
N ILE A 125 4.80 -14.91 -6.47
CA ILE A 125 5.01 -15.39 -5.08
C ILE A 125 4.45 -16.80 -4.87
N GLY A 126 3.74 -17.34 -5.85
CA GLY A 126 3.07 -18.63 -5.78
C GLY A 126 1.76 -18.53 -5.00
N GLU A 127 1.12 -19.68 -4.79
CA GLU A 127 -0.10 -19.76 -3.97
C GLU A 127 0.15 -19.30 -2.53
N VAL A 128 -0.70 -18.42 -2.02
CA VAL A 128 -0.65 -17.95 -0.63
C VAL A 128 -2.05 -17.83 -0.06
N ASN A 129 -2.19 -18.07 1.25
CA ASN A 129 -3.45 -17.89 1.94
C ASN A 129 -3.74 -16.40 2.17
N MET A 130 -4.57 -15.79 1.33
CA MET A 130 -4.97 -14.39 1.43
C MET A 130 -5.96 -14.12 2.57
N GLY A 131 -6.34 -15.15 3.34
CA GLY A 131 -6.98 -15.06 4.65
C GLY A 131 -6.02 -14.97 5.84
N ASP A 132 -4.72 -15.19 5.63
CA ASP A 132 -3.70 -15.24 6.69
C ASP A 132 -3.16 -13.83 7.05
N PRO A 133 -3.18 -13.41 8.34
CA PRO A 133 -2.49 -12.21 8.81
C PRO A 133 -1.02 -12.08 8.41
N GLU A 134 -0.29 -13.21 8.31
CA GLU A 134 1.12 -13.21 7.95
C GLU A 134 1.29 -12.75 6.49
N VAL A 135 0.46 -13.25 5.57
CA VAL A 135 0.46 -12.85 4.15
C VAL A 135 0.11 -11.37 3.99
N LEU A 136 -0.84 -10.86 4.79
CA LEU A 136 -1.13 -9.43 4.85
C LEU A 136 0.09 -8.61 5.26
N SER A 137 0.75 -9.02 6.35
CA SER A 137 1.89 -8.30 6.89
C SER A 137 3.08 -8.34 5.94
N ASP A 138 3.32 -9.47 5.28
CA ASP A 138 4.37 -9.64 4.28
C ASP A 138 4.15 -8.70 3.10
N PHE A 139 2.92 -8.62 2.57
CA PHE A 139 2.61 -7.68 1.49
C PHE A 139 2.80 -6.22 1.89
N ALA A 140 2.33 -5.83 3.08
CA ALA A 140 2.47 -4.46 3.56
C ALA A 140 3.94 -4.06 3.79
N MET A 141 4.75 -4.96 4.34
CA MET A 141 6.19 -4.76 4.49
C MET A 141 6.88 -4.70 3.13
N TRP A 142 6.55 -5.60 2.20
CA TRP A 142 7.09 -5.59 0.84
C TRP A 142 6.79 -4.28 0.11
N ALA A 143 5.56 -3.77 0.22
CA ALA A 143 5.17 -2.51 -0.39
C ALA A 143 5.92 -1.32 0.23
N HIS A 144 6.08 -1.31 1.57
CA HIS A 144 6.84 -0.30 2.29
C HIS A 144 8.32 -0.29 1.90
N ASP A 145 8.95 -1.47 1.81
CA ASP A 145 10.39 -1.61 1.57
C ASP A 145 10.75 -1.38 0.09
N THR A 146 9.90 -1.86 -0.83
CA THR A 146 10.18 -1.84 -2.28
C THR A 146 9.78 -0.51 -2.93
N TYR A 147 8.72 0.11 -2.43
CA TYR A 147 8.16 1.35 -2.98
C TYR A 147 7.98 2.38 -1.86
N PRO A 148 9.08 2.90 -1.29
CA PRO A 148 9.03 3.74 -0.12
C PRO A 148 8.36 5.09 -0.42
N ALA A 149 7.50 5.52 0.49
CA ALA A 149 6.74 6.75 0.38
C ALA A 149 6.56 7.41 1.76
N GLU A 150 6.19 8.70 1.78
CA GLU A 150 5.80 9.40 3.01
C GLU A 150 4.61 8.75 3.72
N ARG A 151 3.76 8.03 2.98
CA ARG A 151 2.50 7.44 3.46
C ARG A 151 2.20 6.14 2.72
N LEU A 152 1.73 5.14 3.45
CA LEU A 152 1.23 3.89 2.90
C LEU A 152 -0.30 3.80 3.09
N ALA A 153 -1.02 3.55 2.00
CA ALA A 153 -2.44 3.21 2.01
C ALA A 153 -2.59 1.74 1.65
N LEU A 154 -3.13 0.93 2.57
CA LEU A 154 -3.47 -0.46 2.33
C LEU A 154 -4.96 -0.56 1.96
N ILE A 155 -5.24 -1.14 0.80
CA ILE A 155 -6.58 -1.26 0.23
C ILE A 155 -6.91 -2.75 0.15
N PHE A 156 -8.05 -3.14 0.71
CA PHE A 156 -8.54 -4.51 0.65
C PHE A 156 -9.61 -4.62 -0.42
N TRP A 157 -9.45 -5.60 -1.31
CA TRP A 157 -10.41 -5.95 -2.33
C TRP A 157 -10.73 -7.43 -2.20
N ASN A 158 -11.99 -7.73 -1.92
CA ASN A 158 -12.60 -9.07 -1.86
C ASN A 158 -14.11 -8.85 -1.56
N HIS A 159 -14.83 -9.94 -1.29
CA HIS A 159 -16.04 -9.92 -0.49
C HIS A 159 -15.84 -9.23 0.85
N GLY A 160 -16.94 -8.76 1.45
CA GLY A 160 -16.87 -8.34 2.84
C GLY A 160 -18.23 -8.18 3.51
N ASP A 161 -18.28 -8.55 4.79
CA ASP A 161 -19.37 -8.22 5.72
C ASP A 161 -18.88 -7.30 6.86
N SER A 162 -17.74 -6.63 6.62
CA SER A 162 -17.19 -5.54 7.43
C SER A 162 -16.88 -5.93 8.89
N TRP A 163 -17.37 -5.17 9.87
CA TRP A 163 -16.99 -5.26 11.28
C TRP A 163 -18.04 -5.95 12.16
N LEU A 164 -19.20 -6.31 11.61
CA LEU A 164 -20.25 -6.92 12.42
C LEU A 164 -19.77 -8.28 12.90
N ARG A 165 -20.30 -8.75 14.03
CA ARG A 165 -20.07 -10.10 14.54
C ARG A 165 -21.34 -10.90 14.31
N SER A 166 -21.55 -11.35 13.09
CA SER A 166 -22.67 -12.18 12.67
C SER A 166 -22.50 -13.59 13.24
N SER A 167 -23.61 -14.22 13.63
CA SER A 167 -23.64 -15.64 13.98
C SER A 167 -23.96 -16.53 12.78
N ASP A 168 -24.29 -15.94 11.63
CA ASP A 168 -24.66 -16.63 10.40
C ASP A 168 -23.46 -16.59 9.43
N PRO A 169 -22.97 -17.76 8.96
CA PRO A 169 -21.81 -17.80 8.08
C PRO A 169 -22.08 -17.35 6.64
N PRO A 170 -21.08 -16.77 5.95
CA PRO A 170 -19.75 -16.47 6.49
C PRO A 170 -19.79 -15.14 7.30
N PRO A 171 -19.39 -15.12 8.58
CA PRO A 171 -19.50 -13.95 9.42
C PRO A 171 -18.16 -13.20 9.50
N ASP A 172 -18.18 -11.90 9.19
CA ASP A 172 -17.17 -10.92 9.62
C ASP A 172 -15.85 -10.95 8.83
N MET A 173 -15.90 -11.28 7.55
CA MET A 173 -14.74 -11.36 6.67
C MET A 173 -14.49 -10.05 5.91
N LEU A 174 -13.20 -9.74 5.72
CA LEU A 174 -12.67 -8.70 4.83
C LEU A 174 -12.05 -9.30 3.56
N SER A 175 -11.65 -10.57 3.64
CA SER A 175 -11.04 -11.35 2.56
C SER A 175 -11.43 -12.81 2.78
N TRP A 176 -11.99 -13.47 1.77
CA TRP A 176 -12.26 -14.90 1.74
C TRP A 176 -11.38 -15.57 0.68
N ASP A 177 -10.69 -16.61 1.09
CA ASP A 177 -9.80 -17.43 0.28
C ASP A 177 -10.41 -18.85 0.20
N GLU A 178 -10.84 -19.24 -1.01
CA GLU A 178 -11.61 -20.45 -1.22
C GLU A 178 -10.74 -21.71 -1.22
N THR A 179 -9.57 -21.69 -1.86
CA THR A 179 -8.64 -22.83 -1.90
C THR A 179 -8.15 -23.21 -0.50
N ASP A 180 -7.91 -22.23 0.38
CA ASP A 180 -7.50 -22.46 1.77
C ASP A 180 -8.66 -22.59 2.76
N SER A 181 -9.89 -22.25 2.35
CA SER A 181 -11.05 -22.16 3.24
C SER A 181 -10.80 -21.23 4.43
N SER A 182 -10.20 -20.06 4.14
CA SER A 182 -9.64 -19.14 5.11
C SER A 182 -10.25 -17.75 4.97
N GLU A 183 -10.29 -16.99 6.06
CA GLU A 183 -10.82 -15.63 6.05
C GLU A 183 -9.98 -14.69 6.88
N LEU A 184 -9.75 -13.48 6.34
CA LEU A 184 -9.12 -12.38 7.07
C LEU A 184 -10.22 -11.54 7.74
N SER A 185 -10.29 -11.54 9.08
CA SER A 185 -11.35 -10.87 9.83
C SER A 185 -10.87 -9.69 10.66
N ILE A 186 -11.60 -8.58 10.58
CA ILE A 186 -11.43 -7.46 11.52
C ILE A 186 -11.94 -7.86 12.92
N ALA A 187 -13.08 -8.54 13.00
CA ALA A 187 -13.76 -8.85 14.26
C ALA A 187 -12.97 -9.86 15.11
N ARG A 188 -12.21 -10.76 14.47
CA ARG A 188 -11.33 -11.72 15.14
C ARG A 188 -9.96 -11.15 15.45
N GLY A 189 -9.58 -10.07 14.75
CA GLY A 189 -8.36 -9.32 15.02
C GLY A 189 -7.21 -9.64 14.08
N ASP A 190 -7.48 -10.39 13.03
CA ASP A 190 -6.51 -10.87 12.03
C ASP A 190 -5.83 -9.67 11.35
N VAL A 191 -6.61 -8.66 10.95
CA VAL A 191 -6.07 -7.40 10.40
C VAL A 191 -5.21 -6.65 11.43
N ARG A 192 -5.61 -6.65 12.71
CA ARG A 192 -4.82 -6.01 13.76
C ARG A 192 -3.49 -6.75 13.95
N GLU A 193 -3.51 -8.07 13.97
CA GLU A 193 -2.32 -8.90 14.10
C GLU A 193 -1.33 -8.64 12.95
N GLY A 194 -1.80 -8.67 11.71
CA GLY A 194 -0.96 -8.37 10.55
C GLY A 194 -0.36 -6.96 10.61
N LEU A 195 -1.15 -5.93 10.94
CA LEU A 195 -0.64 -4.56 11.03
C LEU A 195 0.27 -4.32 12.24
N GLU A 196 0.04 -4.99 13.38
CA GLU A 196 0.93 -4.93 14.55
C GLU A 196 2.30 -5.55 14.22
N ALA A 197 2.35 -6.61 13.41
CA ALA A 197 3.60 -7.18 12.91
C ALA A 197 4.39 -6.17 12.05
N VAL A 198 3.71 -5.46 11.13
CA VAL A 198 4.34 -4.40 10.32
C VAL A 198 4.94 -3.31 11.21
N VAL A 199 4.18 -2.83 12.20
CA VAL A 199 4.64 -1.78 13.12
C VAL A 199 5.80 -2.26 14.00
N ALA A 200 5.81 -3.53 14.40
CA ALA A 200 6.90 -4.10 15.18
C ALA A 200 8.23 -4.13 14.41
N GLU A 201 8.18 -4.41 13.11
CA GLU A 201 9.36 -4.62 12.26
C GLU A 201 9.82 -3.35 11.51
N ARG A 202 8.92 -2.41 11.21
CA ARG A 202 9.23 -1.18 10.44
C ARG A 202 8.95 0.12 11.21
N GLY A 203 8.34 0.02 12.38
CA GLY A 203 7.86 1.18 13.13
C GLY A 203 6.54 1.72 12.58
N PRO A 204 6.06 2.87 13.08
CA PRO A 204 4.84 3.49 12.59
C PRO A 204 4.97 3.84 11.09
N ILE A 205 4.04 3.31 10.30
CA ILE A 205 3.87 3.54 8.86
C ILE A 205 2.66 4.44 8.57
#